data_AF-A0A2N2SU29-F1
#
_entry.id   AF-A0A2N2SU29-F1
#
_cell.length_a   1.000
_cell.length_b   1.000
_cell.length_c   1.000
_cell.angle_alpha   90.00
_cell.angle_beta   90.00
_cell.angle_gamma   90.00
#
_symmetry.space_group_name_H-M   'P 1'
#
loop_
_entity.id
_entity.type
_entity.pdbx_description
1 polymer ?
#
loop_
_entity_poly.entity_id
_entity_poly.type
_entity_poly.pdbx_seq_one_letter_code
_entity_poly.pdbx_strand_id
1 'polypeptide(L)'
;MFEAEAAGLAELAAANAVRVPRVICHGVVAGQAYLVLEFLPLQSHGDAAQLGRRLAQQHRVSAAQFGCARDNWIGATPQPNAWMDGWVEFWRERRLGFQLKLAAQNGYGGALQRDGEALMARLDGFFTGYRPQPALLHGDLWGGNHGFLADGSPVIFDPAVYFGDRECDLAMSELFGGFAPPFYAAYREAWPLDA
;
A
#
# COMPACT_ATOMS: atom_id res chain seq x y z
N MET A 1 -15.97 3.56 -1.81
CA MET A 1 -14.85 3.73 -0.86
C MET A 1 -14.87 2.63 0.19
N PHE A 2 -15.79 2.67 1.18
CA PHE A 2 -15.85 1.67 2.26
C PHE A 2 -15.95 0.20 1.83
N GLU A 3 -16.68 -0.12 0.76
CA GLU A 3 -16.72 -1.49 0.22
C GLU A 3 -15.36 -1.97 -0.32
N ALA A 4 -14.54 -1.04 -0.84
CA ALA A 4 -13.21 -1.35 -1.34
C ALA A 4 -12.22 -1.52 -0.18
N GLU A 5 -12.33 -0.69 0.85
CA GLU A 5 -11.55 -0.81 2.09
C GLU A 5 -11.86 -2.13 2.82
N ALA A 6 -13.14 -2.47 2.98
CA ALA A 6 -13.57 -3.74 3.56
C ALA A 6 -12.98 -4.96 2.82
N ALA A 7 -12.94 -4.90 1.49
CA ALA A 7 -12.33 -5.95 0.69
C ALA A 7 -10.80 -5.97 0.82
N GLY A 8 -10.14 -4.81 0.91
CA GLY A 8 -8.71 -4.72 1.18
C GLY A 8 -8.35 -5.32 2.55
N LEU A 9 -9.12 -5.01 3.59
CA LEU A 9 -8.95 -5.62 4.91
C LEU A 9 -9.14 -7.15 4.87
N ALA A 10 -10.11 -7.65 4.10
CA ALA A 10 -10.31 -9.08 3.93
C ALA A 10 -9.12 -9.76 3.22
N GLU A 11 -8.57 -9.12 2.18
CA GLU A 11 -7.40 -9.61 1.44
C GLU A 11 -6.16 -9.68 2.35
N LEU A 12 -5.90 -8.62 3.12
CA LEU A 12 -4.81 -8.59 4.10
C LEU A 12 -4.99 -9.62 5.22
N ALA A 13 -6.22 -9.80 5.71
CA ALA A 13 -6.52 -10.81 6.73
C ALA A 13 -6.24 -12.23 6.21
N ALA A 14 -6.56 -12.51 4.95
CA ALA A 14 -6.33 -13.82 4.32
C ALA A 14 -4.84 -14.20 4.22
N ALA A 15 -3.94 -13.20 4.19
CA ALA A 15 -2.50 -13.42 4.19
C ALA A 15 -1.97 -14.02 5.51
N ASN A 16 -2.76 -14.00 6.60
CA ASN A 16 -2.38 -14.51 7.92
C ASN A 16 -1.01 -13.96 8.41
N ALA A 17 -0.75 -12.69 8.13
CA ALA A 17 0.53 -12.03 8.35
C ALA A 17 0.44 -10.95 9.45
N VAL A 18 0.29 -9.68 9.08
CA VAL A 18 0.08 -8.57 10.04
C VAL A 18 -1.39 -8.56 10.47
N ARG A 19 -1.70 -8.20 11.72
CA ARG A 19 -3.08 -8.08 12.17
C ARG A 19 -3.74 -6.89 11.50
N VAL A 20 -4.98 -7.08 11.06
CA VAL A 20 -5.88 -6.01 10.60
C VAL A 20 -7.18 -6.05 11.41
N PRO A 21 -7.92 -4.93 11.53
CA PRO A 21 -9.23 -4.96 12.16
C PRO A 21 -10.19 -5.84 11.36
N ARG A 22 -10.95 -6.70 12.05
CA ARG A 22 -11.99 -7.50 11.40
C ARG A 22 -13.13 -6.61 10.93
N VAL A 23 -13.55 -6.79 9.67
CA VAL A 23 -14.77 -6.16 9.15
C VAL A 23 -16.01 -6.78 9.80
N ILE A 24 -16.84 -5.97 10.43
CA ILE A 24 -18.13 -6.40 11.02
C ILE A 24 -19.23 -6.29 9.97
N CYS A 25 -19.39 -5.12 9.36
CA CYS A 25 -20.30 -4.89 8.23
C CYS A 25 -20.01 -3.55 7.54
N HIS A 26 -20.56 -3.35 6.35
CA HIS A 26 -20.59 -2.06 5.64
C HIS A 26 -21.92 -1.94 4.90
N GLY A 27 -22.30 -0.72 4.51
CA GLY A 27 -23.54 -0.50 3.78
C GLY A 27 -23.87 0.97 3.56
N VAL A 28 -25.12 1.22 3.17
CA VAL A 28 -25.68 2.56 2.95
C VAL A 28 -27.00 2.69 3.70
N VAL A 29 -27.14 3.75 4.49
CA VAL A 29 -28.39 4.09 5.20
C VAL A 29 -28.66 5.58 5.05
N ALA A 30 -29.89 5.95 4.68
CA ALA A 30 -30.31 7.35 4.50
C ALA A 30 -29.35 8.18 3.60
N GLY A 31 -28.76 7.57 2.57
CA GLY A 31 -27.82 8.24 1.67
C GLY A 31 -26.38 8.39 2.20
N GLN A 32 -26.07 7.84 3.37
CA GLN A 32 -24.72 7.84 3.94
C GLN A 32 -24.13 6.42 3.91
N ALA A 33 -22.89 6.31 3.45
CA ALA A 33 -22.15 5.05 3.48
C ALA A 33 -21.46 4.87 4.83
N TYR A 34 -21.29 3.62 5.28
CA TYR A 34 -20.60 3.30 6.52
C TYR A 34 -19.76 2.03 6.41
N LEU A 35 -18.75 1.93 7.28
CA LEU A 35 -17.93 0.76 7.56
C LEU A 35 -17.85 0.57 9.08
N VAL A 36 -18.15 -0.62 9.56
CA VAL A 36 -18.05 -1.00 10.97
C VAL A 36 -16.95 -2.05 11.11
N LEU A 37 -15.97 -1.75 11.94
CA LEU A 37 -14.79 -2.57 12.19
C LEU A 37 -14.73 -3.01 13.65
N GLU A 38 -13.96 -4.08 13.89
CA GLU A 38 -13.49 -4.44 15.22
C GLU A 38 -12.76 -3.26 15.88
N PHE A 39 -13.14 -2.94 17.12
CA PHE A 39 -12.42 -1.98 17.93
C PHE A 39 -11.13 -2.61 18.47
N LEU A 40 -9.99 -1.99 18.16
CA LEU A 40 -8.68 -2.37 18.66
C LEU A 40 -8.12 -1.24 19.53
N PRO A 41 -7.78 -1.48 20.81
CA PRO A 41 -7.22 -0.45 21.69
C PRO A 41 -5.74 -0.21 21.37
N LEU A 42 -5.49 0.58 20.32
CA LEU A 42 -4.16 0.82 19.79
C LEU A 42 -3.28 1.69 20.71
N GLN A 43 -2.00 1.39 20.71
CA GLN A 43 -0.92 2.13 21.34
C GLN A 43 0.14 2.51 20.29
N SER A 44 0.91 3.55 20.58
CA SER A 44 1.96 4.06 19.68
C SER A 44 3.29 3.28 19.76
N HIS A 45 3.44 2.40 20.74
CA HIS A 45 4.68 1.65 20.98
C HIS A 45 4.39 0.16 21.07
N GLY A 46 5.28 -0.66 20.53
CA GLY A 46 5.20 -2.12 20.57
C GLY A 46 6.37 -2.76 19.82
N ASP A 47 6.22 -4.01 19.39
CA ASP A 47 7.28 -4.76 18.72
C ASP A 47 7.39 -4.38 17.23
N ALA A 48 8.11 -3.28 16.96
CA ALA A 48 8.38 -2.82 15.60
C ALA A 48 9.14 -3.86 14.75
N ALA A 49 9.98 -4.70 15.37
CA ALA A 49 10.68 -5.77 14.66
C ALA A 49 9.71 -6.88 14.22
N GLN A 50 8.70 -7.19 15.04
CA GLN A 50 7.63 -8.11 14.64
C GLN A 50 6.79 -7.54 13.49
N LEU A 51 6.52 -6.23 13.47
CA LEU A 51 5.87 -5.60 12.31
C LEU A 51 6.69 -5.82 11.05
N GLY A 52 8.01 -5.61 11.09
CA GLY A 52 8.90 -5.83 9.94
C GLY A 52 8.87 -7.28 9.44
N ARG A 53 8.97 -8.26 10.34
CA ARG A 53 8.89 -9.70 9.98
C ARG A 53 7.53 -10.07 9.38
N ARG A 54 6.43 -9.60 9.97
CA ARG A 54 5.08 -9.91 9.50
C ARG A 54 4.77 -9.21 8.18
N LEU A 55 5.26 -8.00 7.96
CA LEU A 55 5.13 -7.33 6.66
C LEU A 55 5.89 -8.10 5.56
N ALA A 56 7.10 -8.60 5.86
CA ALA A 56 7.83 -9.45 4.92
C ALA A 56 7.05 -10.74 4.59
N GLN A 57 6.36 -11.33 5.57
CA GLN A 57 5.46 -12.47 5.34
C GLN A 57 4.27 -12.07 4.44
N GLN A 58 3.65 -10.91 4.67
CA GLN A 58 2.54 -10.42 3.86
C GLN A 58 2.96 -10.21 2.40
N HIS A 59 4.08 -9.54 2.17
CA HIS A 59 4.60 -9.27 0.83
C HIS A 59 4.91 -10.56 0.05
N ARG A 60 5.10 -11.70 0.72
CA ARG A 60 5.32 -13.00 0.05
C ARG A 60 4.04 -13.59 -0.52
N VAL A 61 2.86 -13.10 -0.12
CA VAL A 61 1.61 -13.39 -0.81
C VAL A 61 1.64 -12.66 -2.14
N SER A 62 1.55 -13.43 -3.23
CA SER A 62 1.80 -12.96 -4.58
C SER A 62 0.62 -13.26 -5.52
N ALA A 63 0.62 -12.62 -6.68
CA ALA A 63 -0.31 -12.83 -7.77
C ALA A 63 0.44 -12.98 -9.09
N ALA A 64 -0.25 -13.42 -10.14
CA ALA A 64 0.36 -13.58 -11.47
C ALA A 64 0.67 -12.24 -12.15
N GLN A 65 -0.02 -11.17 -11.77
CA GLN A 65 0.03 -9.86 -12.41
C GLN A 65 0.05 -8.75 -11.35
N PHE A 66 0.38 -7.53 -11.75
CA PHE A 66 0.29 -6.34 -10.92
C PHE A 66 -1.11 -5.73 -11.00
N GLY A 67 -1.64 -5.26 -9.87
CA GLY A 67 -3.00 -4.73 -9.79
C GLY A 67 -3.84 -5.36 -8.69
N CYS A 68 -5.15 -5.35 -8.85
CA CYS A 68 -6.09 -5.93 -7.91
C CYS A 68 -7.41 -6.25 -8.63
N ALA A 69 -8.23 -7.11 -8.02
CA ALA A 69 -9.53 -7.47 -8.58
C ALA A 69 -10.51 -6.29 -8.70
N ARG A 70 -10.27 -5.19 -7.97
CA ARG A 70 -11.09 -3.98 -8.00
C ARG A 70 -10.25 -2.72 -7.86
N ASP A 71 -10.73 -1.65 -8.47
CA ASP A 71 -10.26 -0.30 -8.17
C ASP A 71 -10.63 0.06 -6.73
N ASN A 72 -9.77 0.84 -6.09
CA ASN A 72 -9.97 1.32 -4.73
C ASN A 72 -9.56 2.78 -4.63
N TRP A 73 -9.10 3.21 -3.45
CA TRP A 73 -8.89 4.60 -3.11
C TRP A 73 -7.58 4.73 -2.33
N ILE A 74 -6.84 5.81 -2.60
CA ILE A 74 -5.71 6.27 -1.79
C ILE A 74 -6.09 7.64 -1.23
N GLY A 75 -6.48 7.67 0.04
CA GLY A 75 -7.28 8.75 0.59
C GLY A 75 -8.59 8.94 -0.19
N ALA A 76 -8.86 10.16 -0.66
CA ALA A 76 -10.04 10.46 -1.49
C ALA A 76 -9.83 10.24 -2.99
N THR A 77 -8.62 9.88 -3.42
CA THR A 77 -8.27 9.77 -4.84
C THR A 77 -8.54 8.36 -5.36
N PRO A 78 -9.24 8.19 -6.50
CA PRO A 78 -9.40 6.88 -7.11
C PRO A 78 -8.05 6.23 -7.43
N GLN A 79 -7.93 4.94 -7.20
CA GLN A 79 -6.74 4.16 -7.52
C GLN A 79 -7.10 3.04 -8.50
N PRO A 80 -6.79 3.23 -9.81
CA PRO A 80 -6.99 2.21 -10.82
C PRO A 80 -6.11 0.99 -10.57
N ASN A 81 -6.68 -0.20 -10.66
CA ASN A 81 -6.00 -1.47 -10.31
C ASN A 81 -6.18 -2.57 -11.35
N ALA A 82 -6.74 -2.28 -12.53
CA ALA A 82 -6.82 -3.24 -13.62
C ALA A 82 -5.47 -3.94 -13.85
N TRP A 83 -5.51 -5.27 -13.95
CA TRP A 83 -4.33 -6.13 -13.99
C TRP A 83 -3.42 -5.83 -15.19
N MET A 84 -2.10 -5.89 -14.96
CA MET A 84 -1.06 -5.73 -15.97
C MET A 84 0.12 -6.67 -15.69
N ASP A 85 0.75 -7.18 -16.75
CA ASP A 85 1.88 -8.12 -16.61
C ASP A 85 3.19 -7.45 -16.17
N GLY A 86 3.39 -6.19 -16.57
CA GLY A 86 4.63 -5.46 -16.33
C GLY A 86 4.51 -4.41 -15.24
N TRP A 87 5.41 -4.46 -14.24
CA TRP A 87 5.44 -3.47 -13.15
C TRP A 87 5.65 -2.05 -13.65
N VAL A 88 6.62 -1.83 -14.54
CA VAL A 88 6.97 -0.49 -15.01
C VAL A 88 5.80 0.16 -15.76
N GLU A 89 5.10 -0.62 -16.58
CA GLU A 89 3.91 -0.17 -17.29
C GLU A 89 2.76 0.11 -16.32
N PHE A 90 2.51 -0.79 -15.36
CA PHE A 90 1.53 -0.60 -14.30
C PHE A 90 1.78 0.69 -13.51
N TRP A 91 3.00 0.88 -13.02
CA TRP A 91 3.38 2.07 -12.24
C TRP A 91 3.29 3.34 -13.08
N ARG A 92 3.77 3.30 -14.33
CA ARG A 92 3.71 4.44 -15.27
C ARG A 92 2.27 4.86 -15.51
N GLU A 93 1.37 3.93 -15.84
CA GLU A 93 0.01 4.27 -16.26
C GLU A 93 -0.98 4.42 -15.10
N ARG A 94 -0.98 3.47 -14.17
CA ARG A 94 -2.01 3.35 -13.12
C ARG A 94 -1.63 4.04 -11.81
N ARG A 95 -0.38 4.52 -11.68
CA ARG A 95 0.08 5.30 -10.53
C ARG A 95 0.51 6.69 -10.99
N LEU A 96 1.77 6.86 -11.41
CA LEU A 96 2.34 8.18 -11.68
C LEU A 96 1.56 8.95 -12.76
N GLY A 97 1.27 8.32 -13.90
CA GLY A 97 0.57 8.96 -15.01
C GLY A 97 -0.88 9.32 -14.67
N PHE A 98 -1.57 8.48 -13.90
CA PHE A 98 -2.91 8.80 -13.40
C PHE A 98 -2.90 10.04 -12.51
N GLN A 99 -1.95 10.13 -11.56
CA GLN A 99 -1.81 11.28 -10.67
C GLN A 99 -1.43 12.56 -11.41
N LEU A 100 -0.52 12.50 -12.38
CA LEU A 100 -0.14 13.65 -13.21
C LEU A 100 -1.31 14.19 -14.04
N LYS A 101 -2.10 13.28 -14.63
CA LYS A 101 -3.32 13.65 -15.37
C LYS A 101 -4.35 14.31 -14.46
N LEU A 102 -4.57 13.76 -13.27
CA LEU A 102 -5.47 14.35 -12.28
C LEU A 102 -4.98 15.73 -11.82
N ALA A 103 -3.68 15.88 -11.60
CA ALA A 103 -3.07 17.17 -11.27
C ALA A 103 -3.31 18.20 -12.40
N ALA A 104 -3.11 17.82 -13.67
CA ALA A 104 -3.39 18.70 -14.81
C ALA A 104 -4.86 19.14 -14.86
N GLN A 105 -5.79 18.21 -14.64
CA GLN A 105 -7.23 18.50 -14.59
C GLN A 105 -7.61 19.47 -13.46
N ASN A 106 -6.86 19.46 -12.36
CA ASN A 106 -7.03 20.38 -11.24
C ASN A 106 -6.21 21.69 -11.39
N GLY A 107 -5.66 21.96 -12.57
CA GLY A 107 -4.96 23.21 -12.88
C GLY A 107 -3.46 23.23 -12.58
N TYR A 108 -2.87 22.09 -12.20
CA TYR A 108 -1.42 21.98 -12.00
C TYR A 108 -0.69 21.67 -13.31
N GLY A 109 0.05 22.65 -13.83
CA GLY A 109 0.78 22.57 -15.09
C GLY A 109 2.28 22.85 -14.97
N GLY A 110 2.89 23.31 -16.07
CA GLY A 110 4.26 23.82 -16.07
C GLY A 110 5.31 22.75 -15.82
N ALA A 111 6.23 23.01 -14.88
CA ALA A 111 7.35 22.13 -14.59
C ALA A 111 6.91 20.74 -14.12
N LEU A 112 5.86 20.66 -13.29
CA LEU A 112 5.34 19.38 -12.80
C LEU A 112 4.98 18.42 -13.94
N GLN A 113 4.29 18.92 -14.97
CA GLN A 113 3.87 18.08 -16.09
C GLN A 113 5.04 17.71 -16.99
N ARG A 114 5.89 18.69 -17.37
CA ARG A 114 7.06 18.40 -18.21
C ARG A 114 8.02 17.41 -17.55
N ASP A 115 8.31 17.61 -16.27
CA ASP A 115 9.28 16.79 -15.54
C ASP A 115 8.68 15.39 -15.26
N GLY A 116 7.37 15.33 -14.98
CA GLY A 116 6.62 14.08 -14.85
C GLY A 116 6.58 13.26 -16.13
N GLU A 117 6.30 13.89 -17.29
CA GLU A 117 6.38 13.25 -18.61
C GLU A 117 7.79 12.75 -18.92
N ALA A 118 8.82 13.57 -18.65
CA ALA A 118 10.20 13.19 -18.83
C ALA A 118 10.63 12.03 -17.92
N LEU A 119 10.08 11.94 -16.70
CA LEU A 119 10.29 10.80 -15.80
C LEU A 119 9.58 9.55 -16.33
N MET A 120 8.32 9.65 -16.74
CA MET A 120 7.55 8.54 -17.33
C MET A 120 8.21 7.93 -18.56
N ALA A 121 8.82 8.77 -19.41
CA ALA A 121 9.53 8.31 -20.60
C ALA A 121 10.85 7.57 -20.31
N ARG A 122 11.40 7.71 -19.10
CA ARG A 122 12.70 7.13 -18.70
C ARG A 122 12.58 6.10 -17.58
N LEU A 123 11.36 5.76 -17.18
CA LEU A 123 11.04 4.91 -16.03
C LEU A 123 11.71 3.53 -16.14
N ASP A 124 11.81 2.95 -17.35
CA ASP A 124 12.44 1.64 -17.58
C ASP A 124 13.93 1.63 -17.20
N GLY A 125 14.60 2.79 -17.24
CA GLY A 125 16.01 2.93 -16.88
C GLY A 125 16.31 2.61 -15.41
N PHE A 126 15.32 2.72 -14.53
CA PHE A 126 15.43 2.38 -13.10
C PHE A 126 15.28 0.87 -12.84
N PHE A 127 14.82 0.09 -13.82
CA PHE A 127 14.49 -1.33 -13.67
C PHE A 127 15.33 -2.23 -14.61
N THR A 128 16.57 -1.85 -14.87
CA THR A 128 17.48 -2.62 -15.74
C THR A 128 18.10 -3.84 -15.02
N GLY A 129 18.40 -3.69 -13.73
CA GLY A 129 18.94 -4.76 -12.87
C GLY A 129 17.93 -5.37 -11.90
N TYR A 130 16.75 -4.75 -11.75
CA TYR A 130 15.72 -5.13 -10.79
C TYR A 130 14.40 -5.45 -11.50
N ARG A 131 13.79 -6.58 -11.14
CA ARG A 131 12.50 -7.04 -11.67
C ARG A 131 11.55 -7.38 -10.52
N PRO A 132 10.71 -6.41 -10.10
CA PRO A 132 9.74 -6.63 -9.04
C PRO A 132 8.88 -7.85 -9.31
N GLN A 133 8.54 -8.57 -8.25
CA GLN A 133 7.50 -9.59 -8.27
C GLN A 133 6.25 -9.00 -7.60
N PRO A 134 5.03 -9.29 -8.08
CA PRO A 134 3.81 -8.79 -7.45
C PRO A 134 3.73 -9.27 -6.00
N ALA A 135 3.69 -8.34 -5.06
CA ALA A 135 3.58 -8.56 -3.62
C ALA A 135 2.28 -7.92 -3.11
N LEU A 136 1.59 -8.58 -2.19
CA LEU A 136 0.40 -8.02 -1.56
C LEU A 136 0.76 -6.82 -0.68
N LEU A 137 0.46 -5.61 -1.16
CA LEU A 137 0.77 -4.37 -0.46
C LEU A 137 -0.40 -3.92 0.43
N HIS A 138 -0.06 -3.28 1.54
CA HIS A 138 -0.98 -2.41 2.26
C HIS A 138 -1.41 -1.22 1.37
N GLY A 139 -0.47 -0.61 0.67
CA GLY A 139 -0.69 0.44 -0.34
C GLY A 139 -0.76 1.86 0.21
N ASP A 140 -0.89 2.03 1.54
CA ASP A 140 -0.84 3.32 2.23
C ASP A 140 -0.12 3.21 3.59
N LEU A 141 1.04 2.54 3.64
CA LEU A 141 1.69 2.19 4.90
C LEU A 141 2.60 3.32 5.41
N TRP A 142 2.03 4.27 6.16
CA TRP A 142 2.78 5.36 6.82
C TRP A 142 2.49 5.39 8.33
N GLY A 143 3.11 6.34 9.05
CA GLY A 143 3.05 6.42 10.51
C GLY A 143 1.63 6.45 11.10
N GLY A 144 0.67 6.99 10.35
CA GLY A 144 -0.74 7.04 10.76
C GLY A 144 -1.52 5.74 10.59
N ASN A 145 -1.04 4.78 9.80
CA ASN A 145 -1.79 3.58 9.39
C ASN A 145 -1.25 2.28 10.02
N HIS A 146 -0.57 2.41 11.17
CA HIS A 146 -0.15 1.28 11.98
C HIS A 146 -0.24 1.62 13.47
N GLY A 147 -0.29 0.58 14.30
CA GLY A 147 -0.28 0.70 15.75
C GLY A 147 -0.02 -0.64 16.40
N PHE A 148 -0.09 -0.69 17.72
CA PHE A 148 0.19 -1.89 18.49
C PHE A 148 -0.91 -2.18 19.51
N LEU A 149 -1.15 -3.45 19.82
CA LEU A 149 -2.00 -3.84 20.94
C LEU A 149 -1.21 -3.79 22.25
N ALA A 150 -1.90 -3.96 23.39
CA ALA A 150 -1.30 -3.92 24.72
C ALA A 150 -0.22 -5.00 24.96
N ASP A 151 -0.24 -6.09 24.19
CA ASP A 151 0.80 -7.14 24.20
C ASP A 151 1.99 -6.82 23.28
N GLY A 152 1.98 -5.65 22.63
CA GLY A 152 3.00 -5.21 21.69
C GLY A 152 2.82 -5.74 20.27
N SER A 153 1.77 -6.52 19.98
CA SER A 153 1.54 -7.07 18.64
C SER A 153 1.13 -5.99 17.63
N PRO A 154 1.66 -6.03 16.40
CA PRO A 154 1.44 -4.97 15.41
C PRO A 154 0.12 -5.13 14.67
N VAL A 155 -0.51 -4.00 14.39
CA VAL A 155 -1.75 -3.85 13.63
C VAL A 155 -1.53 -2.82 12.51
N ILE A 156 -2.05 -3.09 11.32
CA ILE A 156 -2.16 -2.13 10.21
C ILE A 156 -3.64 -1.93 9.84
N PHE A 157 -3.98 -0.75 9.32
CA PHE A 157 -5.35 -0.34 9.04
C PHE A 157 -5.39 0.77 7.96
N ASP A 158 -6.59 1.06 7.46
CA ASP A 158 -6.85 2.00 6.36
C ASP A 158 -6.08 1.67 5.06
N PRO A 159 -6.24 0.44 4.50
CA PRO A 159 -5.44 0.00 3.37
C PRO A 159 -5.92 0.54 2.01
N ALA A 160 -4.97 0.68 1.09
CA ALA A 160 -5.17 0.93 -0.34
C ALA A 160 -4.63 -0.25 -1.17
N VAL A 161 -5.02 -1.48 -0.83
CA VAL A 161 -4.41 -2.74 -1.27
C VAL A 161 -4.33 -2.92 -2.79
N TYR A 162 -3.18 -3.43 -3.23
CA TYR A 162 -2.95 -3.99 -4.57
C TYR A 162 -1.72 -4.90 -4.55
N PHE A 163 -1.55 -5.71 -5.59
CA PHE A 163 -0.33 -6.45 -5.86
C PHE A 163 0.64 -5.57 -6.64
N GLY A 164 1.77 -5.23 -6.01
CA GLY A 164 2.74 -4.26 -6.52
C GLY A 164 4.17 -4.60 -6.17
N ASP A 165 5.09 -3.69 -6.42
CA ASP A 165 6.44 -3.76 -5.86
C ASP A 165 6.40 -3.55 -4.35
N ARG A 166 6.92 -4.51 -3.59
CA ARG A 166 7.03 -4.46 -2.12
C ARG A 166 7.77 -3.24 -1.60
N GLU A 167 8.64 -2.65 -2.41
CA GLU A 167 9.36 -1.43 -2.03
C GLU A 167 8.44 -0.22 -1.90
N CYS A 168 7.24 -0.23 -2.49
CA CYS A 168 6.28 0.85 -2.33
C CYS A 168 5.82 1.04 -0.87
N ASP A 169 5.51 -0.04 -0.16
CA ASP A 169 5.12 0.05 1.26
C ASP A 169 6.30 0.50 2.15
N LEU A 170 7.51 0.04 1.83
CA LEU A 170 8.71 0.46 2.57
C LEU A 170 9.03 1.93 2.34
N ALA A 171 8.99 2.38 1.09
CA ALA A 171 9.18 3.79 0.74
C ALA A 171 8.11 4.68 1.39
N MET A 172 6.86 4.22 1.44
CA MET A 172 5.79 4.95 2.13
C MET A 172 6.03 5.04 3.64
N SER A 173 6.60 3.98 4.25
CA SER A 173 6.92 3.97 5.69
C SER A 173 8.04 4.96 6.06
N GLU A 174 8.88 5.35 5.10
CA GLU A 174 9.92 6.37 5.26
C GLU A 174 9.38 7.80 5.13
N LEU A 175 8.22 7.96 4.47
CA LEU A 175 7.53 9.23 4.33
C LEU A 175 6.91 9.63 5.68
N PHE A 176 7.07 10.89 6.10
CA PHE A 176 6.54 11.43 7.38
C PHE A 176 7.20 10.92 8.67
N GLY A 177 8.52 10.76 8.66
CA GLY A 177 9.31 10.59 9.89
C GLY A 177 9.86 9.16 10.11
N GLY A 178 9.49 8.21 9.26
CA GLY A 178 10.05 6.86 9.27
C GLY A 178 9.51 5.97 10.38
N PHE A 179 9.49 4.66 10.12
CA PHE A 179 9.28 3.68 11.18
C PHE A 179 10.55 3.50 12.04
N ALA A 180 10.41 2.86 13.20
CA ALA A 180 11.54 2.62 14.08
C ALA A 180 12.61 1.73 13.40
N PRO A 181 13.92 1.97 13.59
CA PRO A 181 14.99 1.17 12.95
C PRO A 181 14.86 -0.37 13.07
N PRO A 182 14.37 -0.93 14.20
CA PRO A 182 14.14 -2.38 14.30
C PRO A 182 13.15 -2.94 13.26
N PHE A 183 12.18 -2.16 12.79
CA PHE A 183 11.27 -2.56 11.72
C PHE A 183 12.02 -2.89 10.43
N TYR A 184 12.85 -1.95 9.95
CA TYR A 184 13.59 -2.12 8.69
C TYR A 184 14.66 -3.22 8.80
N ALA A 185 15.33 -3.31 9.95
CA ALA A 185 16.32 -4.37 10.19
C ALA A 185 15.67 -5.75 10.10
N ALA A 186 14.54 -5.94 10.79
CA ALA A 186 13.85 -7.22 10.83
C ALA A 186 13.18 -7.59 9.49
N TYR A 187 12.67 -6.60 8.74
CA TYR A 187 12.18 -6.82 7.39
C TYR A 187 13.30 -7.31 6.46
N ARG A 188 14.45 -6.62 6.43
CA ARG A 188 15.60 -7.00 5.58
C ARG A 188 16.21 -8.34 5.97
N GLU A 189 16.19 -8.69 7.25
CA GLU A 189 16.59 -10.02 7.73
C GLU A 189 15.66 -11.11 7.18
N ALA A 190 14.33 -10.89 7.23
CA ALA A 190 13.33 -11.86 6.77
C ALA A 190 13.23 -11.94 5.23
N TRP A 191 13.47 -10.83 4.54
CA TRP A 191 13.50 -10.76 3.07
C TRP A 191 14.38 -9.60 2.59
N PRO A 192 15.65 -9.88 2.24
CA PRO A 192 16.58 -8.87 1.75
C PRO A 192 16.02 -8.06 0.58
N LEU A 193 16.33 -6.77 0.53
CA LEU A 193 16.09 -5.92 -0.63
C LEU A 193 17.10 -6.24 -1.72
N ASP A 194 16.71 -6.05 -2.98
CA ASP A 194 17.64 -6.18 -4.09
C ASP A 194 18.67 -5.04 -4.02
N ALA A 195 19.90 -5.32 -4.47
CA ALA A 195 21.05 -4.43 -4.33
C ALA A 195 21.28 -3.57 -5.57
#